data_AF-A0A088P6L7-F1
#
_entry.id   AF-A0A088P6L7-F1
#
_cell.length_a   1.000
_cell.length_b   1.000
_cell.length_c   1.000
_cell.angle_alpha   90.00
_cell.angle_beta   90.00
_cell.angle_gamma   90.00
#
_symmetry.space_group_name_H-M   'P 1'
#
loop_
_entity.id
_entity.type
_entity.pdbx_description
1 polymer ?
#
loop_
_entity_poly.entity_id
_entity_poly.type
_entity_poly.pdbx_seq_one_letter_code
_entity_poly.pdbx_strand_id
1 'polypeptide(L)'
;YLKFRELPAGQNAIVAIACYSGYNQEDSVIMNQSSIDRGLFRSLFYRTYMDKEQRIGINTTEEFEKPTRATTLKMRQGTYDKLDEDGFVAPGVRISGDDIIIGKTAPLAADAEESGMRTKMHTRRDISTPLRGTEAGIVDQVMLTTTEGHRFIKIRTRTTKVPQIGDKFASRHGQKGTIGITYRQEDMPFTSEGIIPDIIINPHAIPSRMTIAHLIECLLSKVASMSGMEGDATPFTGVTVEI
;
A
#
# COMPACT_ATOMS: atom_id res chain seq x y z
N TYR A 1 -24.05 11.56 12.95
CA TYR A 1 -24.15 10.21 13.55
C TYR A 1 -22.97 9.31 13.19
N LEU A 2 -22.69 9.02 11.91
CA LEU A 2 -21.62 8.08 11.54
C LEU A 2 -20.20 8.67 11.49
N LYS A 3 -20.05 9.99 11.67
CA LYS A 3 -18.76 10.70 11.59
C LYS A 3 -17.97 10.48 10.29
N PHE A 4 -18.64 10.06 9.20
CA PHE A 4 -17.99 9.79 7.91
C PHE A 4 -17.30 11.03 7.32
N ARG A 5 -17.86 12.22 7.56
CA ARG A 5 -17.22 13.48 7.16
C ARG A 5 -15.92 13.76 7.91
N GLU A 6 -15.79 13.29 9.15
CA GLU A 6 -14.58 13.44 9.97
C GLU A 6 -13.51 12.41 9.58
N LEU A 7 -13.92 11.23 9.11
CA LEU A 7 -13.06 10.13 8.68
C LEU A 7 -13.46 9.63 7.28
N PRO A 8 -13.20 10.43 6.23
CA PRO A 8 -13.60 10.09 4.86
C PRO A 8 -12.74 8.96 4.28
N ALA A 9 -13.28 8.28 3.27
CA ALA A 9 -12.62 7.15 2.60
C ALA A 9 -12.46 7.34 1.07
N GLY A 10 -12.46 8.59 0.60
CA GLY A 10 -12.35 8.91 -0.83
C GLY A 10 -12.01 10.38 -1.07
N GLN A 11 -11.93 10.76 -2.34
CA GLN A 11 -11.71 12.14 -2.77
C GLN A 11 -12.74 12.52 -3.83
N ASN A 12 -13.14 13.79 -3.83
CA ASN A 12 -13.95 14.33 -4.93
C ASN A 12 -13.05 14.52 -6.15
N ALA A 13 -13.45 13.96 -7.28
CA ALA A 13 -12.74 14.06 -8.55
C ALA A 13 -13.64 14.73 -9.59
N ILE A 14 -13.04 15.48 -10.51
CA ILE A 14 -13.77 16.02 -11.67
C ILE A 14 -13.91 14.91 -12.70
N VAL A 15 -15.14 14.44 -12.92
CA VAL A 15 -15.43 13.33 -13.82
C VAL A 15 -16.05 13.84 -15.11
N ALA A 16 -15.49 13.44 -16.26
CA ALA A 16 -16.11 13.60 -17.57
C ALA A 16 -16.72 12.27 -18.04
N ILE A 17 -17.90 12.35 -18.66
CA ILE A 17 -18.58 11.20 -19.27
C ILE A 17 -18.44 11.36 -20.78
N ALA A 18 -17.48 10.67 -21.39
CA ALA A 18 -17.17 10.81 -22.81
C ALA A 18 -16.47 9.57 -23.37
N CYS A 19 -16.66 9.30 -24.66
CA CYS A 19 -15.81 8.37 -25.39
C CYS A 19 -14.51 9.11 -25.77
N TYR A 20 -13.38 8.70 -25.21
CA TYR A 20 -12.09 9.34 -25.49
C TYR A 20 -11.02 8.28 -25.74
N SER A 21 -10.35 8.33 -26.90
CA SER A 21 -9.25 7.43 -27.30
C SER A 21 -9.51 5.91 -27.29
N GLY A 22 -10.68 5.44 -26.87
CA GLY A 22 -11.04 4.02 -26.76
C GLY A 22 -10.58 3.33 -25.47
N TYR A 23 -9.64 3.92 -24.71
CA TYR A 23 -9.06 3.33 -23.48
C TYR A 23 -9.93 3.42 -22.22
N ASN A 24 -11.22 3.76 -22.36
CA ASN A 24 -12.20 3.71 -21.28
C ASN A 24 -13.35 2.70 -21.55
N GLN A 25 -13.17 1.77 -22.49
CA GLN A 25 -14.15 0.70 -22.75
C GLN A 25 -14.09 -0.40 -21.67
N GLU A 26 -15.12 -1.26 -21.60
CA GLU A 26 -15.14 -2.45 -20.72
C GLU A 26 -14.79 -2.17 -19.26
N ASP A 27 -15.44 -1.17 -18.66
CA ASP A 27 -15.20 -0.73 -17.27
C ASP A 27 -13.79 -0.21 -16.98
N SER A 28 -12.98 0.10 -17.99
CA SER A 28 -11.76 0.88 -17.80
C SER A 28 -12.06 2.37 -17.70
N VAL A 29 -11.19 3.11 -17.02
CA VAL A 29 -11.26 4.56 -16.88
C VAL A 29 -9.95 5.19 -17.33
N ILE A 30 -10.04 6.39 -17.91
CA ILE A 30 -8.87 7.22 -18.19
C ILE A 30 -8.66 8.15 -17.00
N MET A 31 -7.42 8.29 -16.53
CA MET A 31 -7.08 9.17 -15.41
C MET A 31 -6.06 10.23 -15.81
N ASN A 32 -6.17 11.42 -15.23
CA ASN A 32 -5.25 12.53 -15.44
C ASN A 32 -3.93 12.29 -14.71
N GLN A 33 -2.86 12.03 -15.47
CA GLN A 33 -1.51 11.84 -14.96
C GLN A 33 -1.02 13.06 -14.17
N SER A 34 -1.31 14.28 -14.63
CA SER A 34 -0.91 15.49 -13.92
C SER A 34 -1.60 15.64 -12.57
N SER A 35 -2.85 15.17 -12.43
CA SER A 35 -3.53 15.11 -11.12
C SER A 35 -2.90 14.05 -10.20
N ILE A 36 -2.55 12.87 -10.73
CA ILE A 36 -1.81 11.83 -9.99
C ILE A 36 -0.45 12.35 -9.51
N ASP A 37 0.26 13.10 -10.35
CA ASP A 37 1.56 13.69 -10.04
C ASP A 37 1.46 14.75 -8.93
N ARG A 38 0.32 15.45 -8.85
CA ARG A 38 -0.03 16.39 -7.78
C ARG A 38 -0.49 15.72 -6.48
N GLY A 39 -0.74 14.41 -6.51
CA GLY A 39 -1.07 13.62 -5.32
C GLY A 39 -2.49 13.05 -5.26
N LEU A 40 -3.28 13.18 -6.34
CA LEU A 40 -4.61 12.58 -6.41
C LEU A 40 -4.52 11.05 -6.16
N PHE A 41 -5.36 10.57 -5.25
CA PHE A 41 -5.48 9.18 -4.80
C PHE A 41 -4.20 8.47 -4.33
N ARG A 42 -3.14 9.21 -3.96
CA ARG A 42 -1.98 8.61 -3.31
C ARG A 42 -2.36 8.03 -1.95
N SER A 43 -1.83 6.86 -1.64
CA SER A 43 -2.06 6.20 -0.36
C SER A 43 -0.75 5.75 0.29
N LEU A 44 -0.80 5.51 1.59
CA LEU A 44 0.29 4.93 2.36
C LEU A 44 -0.07 3.49 2.71
N PHE A 45 0.80 2.56 2.34
CA PHE A 45 0.71 1.17 2.70
C PHE A 45 1.67 0.88 3.85
N TYR A 46 1.16 0.27 4.92
CA TYR A 46 1.93 -0.12 6.08
C TYR A 46 1.88 -1.64 6.25
N ARG A 47 3.04 -2.26 6.52
CA ARG A 47 3.13 -3.67 6.86
C ARG A 47 4.03 -3.85 8.09
N THR A 48 3.56 -4.64 9.05
CA THR A 48 4.31 -4.96 10.26
C THR A 48 4.82 -6.39 10.21
N TYR A 49 6.12 -6.57 10.42
CA TYR A 49 6.79 -7.84 10.62
C TYR A 49 7.02 -8.03 12.11
N MET A 50 6.87 -9.26 12.59
CA MET A 50 7.00 -9.58 14.01
C MET A 50 7.78 -10.86 14.19
N ASP A 51 8.66 -10.88 15.18
CA ASP A 51 9.41 -12.09 15.56
C ASP A 51 9.63 -12.09 17.08
N LYS A 52 9.92 -13.26 17.64
CA LYS A 52 10.19 -13.45 19.06
C LYS A 52 11.33 -14.44 19.25
N GLU A 53 12.13 -14.24 20.28
CA GLU A 53 13.08 -15.26 20.71
C GLU A 53 12.32 -16.47 21.24
N GLN A 54 12.76 -17.67 20.86
CA GLN A 54 12.22 -18.91 21.37
C GLN A 54 13.31 -19.71 22.06
N ARG A 55 12.92 -20.38 23.15
CA ARG A 55 13.75 -21.42 23.77
C ARG A 55 13.65 -22.70 22.94
N ILE A 56 14.81 -23.23 22.60
CA ILE A 56 14.99 -24.52 21.95
C ILE A 56 15.50 -25.49 23.03
N GLY A 57 14.61 -26.33 23.57
CA GLY A 57 14.98 -27.24 24.66
C GLY A 57 15.21 -26.54 26.00
N ILE A 58 16.16 -27.03 26.79
CA ILE A 58 16.30 -26.65 28.22
C ILE A 58 17.20 -25.42 28.41
N ASN A 59 18.32 -25.30 27.68
CA ASN A 59 19.36 -24.29 27.91
C ASN A 59 19.69 -23.41 26.70
N THR A 60 18.98 -23.57 25.59
CA THR A 60 19.39 -23.01 24.32
C THR A 60 18.32 -22.04 23.83
N THR A 61 18.70 -20.81 23.48
CA THR A 61 17.75 -19.77 23.07
C THR A 61 18.17 -19.19 21.72
N GLU A 62 17.19 -18.90 20.88
CA GLU A 62 17.39 -18.08 19.68
C GLU A 62 17.72 -16.65 20.09
N GLU A 63 18.59 -15.98 19.34
CA GLU A 63 19.01 -14.62 19.66
C GLU A 63 18.83 -13.71 18.45
N PHE A 64 18.37 -12.48 18.72
CA PHE A 64 18.52 -11.38 17.77
C PHE A 64 19.94 -10.85 17.82
N GLU A 65 20.60 -10.92 16.68
CA GLU A 65 21.96 -10.43 16.44
C GLU A 65 22.18 -10.29 14.92
N LYS A 66 23.25 -9.60 14.52
CA LYS A 66 23.65 -9.53 13.12
C LYS A 66 24.42 -10.81 12.72
N PRO A 67 23.83 -11.71 11.92
CA PRO A 67 24.54 -12.93 11.52
C PRO A 67 25.68 -12.60 10.56
N THR A 68 26.79 -13.33 10.70
CA THR A 68 27.96 -13.20 9.82
C THR A 68 28.27 -14.52 9.16
N ARG A 69 28.82 -14.47 7.94
CA ARG A 69 29.23 -15.68 7.21
C ARG A 69 30.30 -16.50 7.93
N ALA A 70 31.03 -15.90 8.86
CA ALA A 70 32.05 -16.58 9.66
C ALA A 70 31.43 -17.46 10.75
N THR A 71 30.37 -17.00 11.43
CA THR A 71 29.79 -17.66 12.61
C THR A 71 28.50 -18.43 12.30
N THR A 72 27.84 -18.10 11.19
CA THR A 72 26.46 -18.54 10.90
C THR A 72 26.38 -19.41 9.64
N LEU A 73 25.72 -20.56 9.76
CA LEU A 73 25.43 -21.48 8.66
C LEU A 73 24.08 -21.18 7.99
N LYS A 74 23.97 -21.59 6.72
CA LYS A 74 22.74 -21.51 5.90
C LYS A 74 22.15 -20.10 5.82
N MET A 75 23.00 -19.07 5.75
CA MET A 75 22.56 -17.69 5.53
C MET A 75 21.71 -17.59 4.26
N ARG A 76 20.63 -16.83 4.33
CA ARG A 76 19.77 -16.57 3.18
C ARG A 76 20.52 -15.76 2.10
N GLN A 77 20.04 -15.85 0.86
CA GLN A 77 20.53 -15.04 -0.26
C GLN A 77 19.95 -13.62 -0.21
N GLY A 78 20.19 -12.91 0.88
CA GLY A 78 19.72 -11.54 1.12
C GLY A 78 20.83 -10.63 1.62
N THR A 79 20.52 -9.34 1.76
CA THR A 79 21.47 -8.33 2.26
C THR A 79 21.30 -8.14 3.76
N TYR A 80 22.38 -8.34 4.52
CA TYR A 80 22.44 -8.16 5.97
C TYR A 80 23.13 -6.86 6.38
N ASP A 81 23.68 -6.12 5.40
CA ASP A 81 24.48 -4.91 5.66
C ASP A 81 23.69 -3.79 6.31
N LYS A 82 22.36 -3.81 6.13
CA LYS A 82 21.41 -2.83 6.68
C LYS A 82 21.03 -3.10 8.13
N LEU A 83 21.41 -4.25 8.68
CA LEU A 83 21.19 -4.57 10.09
C LEU A 83 22.24 -3.86 10.93
N ASP A 84 21.78 -3.30 12.04
CA ASP A 84 22.64 -2.87 13.14
C ASP A 84 23.12 -4.10 13.94
N GLU A 85 24.02 -3.88 14.91
CA GLU A 85 24.62 -4.96 15.72
C GLU A 85 23.59 -5.73 16.55
N ASP A 86 22.46 -5.11 16.87
CA ASP A 86 21.33 -5.74 17.57
C ASP A 86 20.50 -6.67 16.69
N GLY A 87 20.80 -6.76 15.39
CA GLY A 87 20.08 -7.57 14.43
C GLY A 87 18.83 -6.92 13.87
N PHE A 88 18.64 -5.61 13.99
CA PHE A 88 17.47 -4.92 13.43
C PHE A 88 17.87 -3.81 12.44
N VAL A 89 16.97 -3.50 11.50
CA VAL A 89 17.11 -2.32 10.65
C VAL A 89 16.63 -1.07 11.38
N ALA A 90 17.40 0.02 11.33
CA ALA A 90 16.99 1.29 11.94
C ALA A 90 15.81 1.97 11.21
N PRO A 91 14.95 2.73 11.91
CA PRO A 91 13.96 3.61 11.28
C PRO A 91 14.60 4.58 10.28
N GLY A 92 13.95 4.79 9.14
CA GLY A 92 14.43 5.65 8.05
C GLY A 92 15.26 4.93 6.98
N VAL A 93 15.70 3.71 7.23
CA VAL A 93 16.45 2.91 6.24
C VAL A 93 15.54 2.47 5.09
N ARG A 94 16.03 2.57 3.85
CA ARG A 94 15.35 2.07 2.65
C ARG A 94 15.62 0.58 2.47
N ILE A 95 14.55 -0.19 2.30
CA ILE A 95 14.57 -1.64 2.15
C ILE A 95 13.81 -2.08 0.89
N SER A 96 14.22 -3.19 0.28
CA SER A 96 13.71 -3.71 -0.98
C SER A 96 14.00 -5.19 -1.15
N GLY A 97 13.08 -5.93 -1.75
CA GLY A 97 13.31 -7.30 -2.21
C GLY A 97 13.67 -8.24 -1.06
N ASP A 98 14.87 -8.82 -1.14
CA ASP A 98 15.37 -9.84 -0.21
C ASP A 98 16.23 -9.26 0.93
N ASP A 99 16.13 -7.95 1.20
CA ASP A 99 16.77 -7.34 2.36
C ASP A 99 16.32 -8.00 3.66
N ILE A 100 17.28 -8.29 4.54
CA ILE A 100 17.00 -8.84 5.86
C ILE A 100 16.61 -7.70 6.80
N ILE A 101 15.43 -7.82 7.41
CA ILE A 101 14.88 -6.80 8.31
C ILE A 101 15.03 -7.19 9.78
N ILE A 102 15.06 -8.49 10.07
CA ILE A 102 15.29 -9.04 11.41
C ILE A 102 16.35 -10.13 11.30
N GLY A 103 17.56 -9.81 11.76
CA GLY A 103 18.65 -10.73 11.99
C GLY A 103 18.36 -11.61 13.21
N LYS A 104 18.33 -12.91 12.99
CA LYS A 104 18.03 -13.87 14.05
C LYS A 104 18.78 -15.17 13.82
N THR A 105 19.38 -15.71 14.87
CA THR A 105 20.17 -16.93 14.81
C THR A 105 19.68 -17.97 15.82
N ALA A 106 19.77 -19.23 15.44
CA ALA A 106 19.56 -20.37 16.33
C ALA A 106 20.91 -21.07 16.54
N PRO A 107 21.35 -21.29 17.79
CA PRO A 107 22.56 -22.06 18.06
C PRO A 107 22.41 -23.52 17.57
N LEU A 108 23.50 -24.07 17.04
CA LEU A 108 23.57 -25.44 16.54
C LEU A 108 24.08 -26.39 17.62
N ALA A 109 23.50 -27.59 17.70
CA ALA A 109 24.06 -28.65 18.55
C ALA A 109 25.48 -29.02 18.10
N ALA A 110 26.38 -29.29 19.04
CA ALA A 110 27.75 -29.69 18.76
C ALA A 110 27.79 -30.97 17.89
N ASP A 111 26.84 -31.89 18.12
CA ASP A 111 26.86 -33.25 17.57
C ASP A 111 26.05 -33.43 16.27
N ALA A 112 25.50 -32.34 15.72
CA ALA A 112 24.80 -32.39 14.44
C ALA A 112 25.79 -32.51 13.27
N GLU A 113 25.99 -33.73 12.75
CA GLU A 113 26.68 -33.98 11.48
C GLU A 113 25.88 -33.41 10.30
N GLU A 114 25.93 -32.09 10.10
CA GLU A 114 25.45 -31.47 8.86
C GLU A 114 26.58 -31.43 7.82
N SER A 115 26.37 -32.19 6.75
CA SER A 115 27.13 -32.26 5.48
C SER A 115 28.16 -31.15 5.27
N GLY A 116 29.44 -31.54 5.11
CA GLY A 116 30.53 -30.95 4.30
C GLY A 116 30.89 -29.45 4.36
N MET A 117 29.97 -28.57 4.73
CA MET A 117 30.08 -27.11 4.75
C MET A 117 30.24 -26.55 6.16
N ARG A 118 30.18 -27.39 7.21
CA ARG A 118 30.34 -26.96 8.60
C ARG A 118 31.82 -26.87 8.98
N THR A 119 32.30 -25.66 9.26
CA THR A 119 33.58 -25.43 9.94
C THR A 119 33.37 -25.37 11.46
N LYS A 120 34.44 -25.58 12.26
CA LYS A 120 34.37 -25.43 13.73
C LYS A 120 33.96 -24.02 14.19
N MET A 121 34.10 -23.01 13.33
CA MET A 121 33.71 -21.63 13.58
C MET A 121 32.20 -21.40 13.49
N HIS A 122 31.46 -22.28 12.81
CA HIS A 122 30.01 -22.16 12.66
C HIS A 122 29.27 -22.74 13.86
N THR A 123 28.88 -21.85 14.77
CA THR A 123 28.17 -22.18 16.01
C THR A 123 26.67 -21.96 15.91
N ARG A 124 26.20 -21.18 14.92
CA ARG A 124 24.78 -20.82 14.76
C ARG A 124 24.26 -21.07 13.35
N ARG A 125 22.94 -21.15 13.24
CA ARG A 125 22.18 -21.25 11.99
C ARG A 125 21.34 -19.98 11.83
N ASP A 126 21.28 -19.49 10.61
CA ASP A 126 20.45 -18.34 10.27
C ASP A 126 18.96 -18.72 10.23
N ILE A 127 18.14 -17.96 10.96
CA ILE A 127 16.67 -18.03 10.94
C ILE A 127 16.07 -16.63 10.76
N SER A 128 16.84 -15.70 10.17
CA SER A 128 16.45 -14.31 9.95
C SER A 128 15.18 -14.17 9.10
N THR A 129 14.49 -13.05 9.28
CA THR A 129 13.28 -12.70 8.54
C THR A 129 13.61 -11.66 7.45
N PRO A 130 13.43 -11.99 6.16
CA PRO A 130 13.57 -11.04 5.06
C PRO A 130 12.31 -10.19 4.88
N LEU A 131 12.45 -9.08 4.15
CA LEU A 131 11.32 -8.42 3.52
C LEU A 131 10.65 -9.37 2.51
N ARG A 132 9.39 -9.10 2.17
CA ARG A 132 8.71 -9.87 1.12
C ARG A 132 9.31 -9.45 -0.24
N GLY A 133 9.72 -10.42 -1.06
CA GLY A 133 10.47 -10.14 -2.30
C GLY A 133 9.80 -9.20 -3.32
N THR A 134 8.47 -9.07 -3.32
CA THR A 134 7.74 -8.13 -4.20
C THR A 134 7.51 -6.75 -3.58
N GLU A 135 8.09 -6.48 -2.41
CA GLU A 135 7.87 -5.26 -1.64
C GLU A 135 9.16 -4.46 -1.50
N ALA A 136 8.98 -3.14 -1.41
CA ALA A 136 10.04 -2.19 -1.14
C ALA A 136 9.44 -1.00 -0.41
N GLY A 137 10.21 -0.35 0.45
CA GLY A 137 9.72 0.72 1.30
C GLY A 137 10.79 1.29 2.21
N ILE A 138 10.33 1.96 3.25
CA ILE A 138 11.16 2.56 4.30
C ILE A 138 10.74 1.96 5.64
N VAL A 139 11.71 1.69 6.50
CA VAL A 139 11.43 1.31 7.90
C VAL A 139 10.82 2.51 8.60
N ASP A 140 9.57 2.36 9.06
CA ASP A 140 8.78 3.44 9.65
C ASP A 140 8.88 3.45 11.18
N GLN A 141 8.83 2.27 11.79
CA GLN A 141 8.92 2.14 13.24
C GLN A 141 9.49 0.78 13.63
N VAL A 142 10.37 0.76 14.62
CA VAL A 142 10.90 -0.44 15.27
C VAL A 142 10.49 -0.42 16.73
N MET A 143 9.86 -1.49 17.20
CA MET A 143 9.39 -1.62 18.57
C MET A 143 9.89 -2.94 19.16
N LEU A 144 10.83 -2.83 20.08
CA LEU A 144 11.29 -3.93 20.92
C LEU A 144 10.49 -3.94 22.22
N THR A 145 9.97 -5.11 22.59
CA THR A 145 9.29 -5.34 23.86
C THR A 145 9.68 -6.70 24.41
N THR A 146 9.24 -7.02 25.63
CA THR A 146 9.46 -8.33 26.25
C THR A 146 8.11 -8.96 26.54
N THR A 147 7.90 -10.18 26.05
CA THR A 147 6.69 -10.97 26.30
C THR A 147 7.11 -12.28 26.93
N GLU A 148 6.56 -12.62 28.09
CA GLU A 148 6.89 -13.88 28.81
C GLU A 148 8.40 -14.07 29.09
N GLY A 149 9.12 -12.97 29.29
CA GLY A 149 10.57 -13.00 29.54
C GLY A 149 11.45 -13.16 28.30
N HIS A 150 10.87 -13.16 27.09
CA HIS A 150 11.59 -13.24 25.82
C HIS A 150 11.48 -11.95 25.02
N ARG A 151 12.55 -11.57 24.32
CA ARG A 151 12.52 -10.39 23.44
C ARG A 151 11.55 -10.63 22.29
N PHE A 152 10.73 -9.62 22.02
CA PHE A 152 9.72 -9.61 20.97
C PHE A 152 9.87 -8.32 20.17
N ILE A 153 10.02 -8.44 18.85
CA ILE A 153 10.25 -7.31 17.96
C ILE A 153 9.07 -7.12 17.01
N LYS A 154 8.70 -5.86 16.76
CA LYS A 154 7.79 -5.45 15.68
C LYS A 154 8.49 -4.41 14.82
N ILE A 155 8.62 -4.66 13.53
CA ILE A 155 9.14 -3.70 12.55
C ILE A 155 8.02 -3.34 11.59
N ARG A 156 7.58 -2.08 11.63
CA ARG A 156 6.65 -1.51 10.66
C ARG A 156 7.41 -0.88 9.51
N THR A 157 7.01 -1.26 8.31
CA THR A 157 7.51 -0.74 7.04
C THR A 157 6.41 0.09 6.39
N ARG A 158 6.80 1.14 5.66
CA ARG A 158 5.87 2.04 4.96
C ARG A 158 6.29 2.21 3.50
N THR A 159 5.31 2.20 2.63
CA THR A 159 5.49 2.46 1.19
C THR A 159 4.37 3.37 0.70
N THR A 160 4.72 4.40 -0.06
CA THR A 160 3.72 5.22 -0.77
C THR A 160 3.28 4.48 -2.03
N LYS A 161 1.97 4.33 -2.20
CA LYS A 161 1.36 3.77 -3.41
C LYS A 161 0.73 4.92 -4.19
N VAL A 162 1.31 5.18 -5.36
CA VAL A 162 0.77 6.13 -6.34
C VAL A 162 -0.14 5.33 -7.28
N PRO A 163 -1.31 5.86 -7.68
CA PRO A 163 -2.17 5.21 -8.67
C PRO A 163 -1.41 4.81 -9.94
N GLN A 164 -1.64 3.58 -10.38
CA GLN A 164 -1.04 2.99 -11.58
C GLN A 164 -2.09 2.34 -12.48
N ILE A 165 -1.73 2.08 -13.73
CA ILE A 165 -2.56 1.31 -14.67
C ILE A 165 -2.90 -0.04 -14.04
N GLY A 166 -4.18 -0.41 -14.08
CA GLY A 166 -4.72 -1.61 -13.44
C GLY A 166 -5.23 -1.41 -12.01
N ASP A 167 -4.93 -0.29 -11.35
CA ASP A 167 -5.51 0.02 -10.04
C ASP A 167 -7.01 0.24 -10.16
N LYS A 168 -7.74 -0.21 -9.13
CA LYS A 168 -9.20 -0.22 -9.10
C LYS A 168 -9.75 1.01 -8.39
N PHE A 169 -10.73 1.64 -9.02
CA PHE A 169 -11.49 2.76 -8.48
C PHE A 169 -12.99 2.44 -8.56
N ALA A 170 -13.77 3.04 -7.67
CA ALA A 170 -15.21 2.89 -7.70
C ALA A 170 -15.94 4.17 -7.29
N SER A 171 -17.10 4.42 -7.90
CA SER A 171 -18.06 5.39 -7.36
C SER A 171 -18.86 4.81 -6.19
N ARG A 172 -19.63 5.66 -5.52
CA ARG A 172 -20.56 5.26 -4.44
C ARG A 172 -21.77 4.47 -4.95
N HIS A 173 -21.91 4.32 -6.27
CA HIS A 173 -23.07 3.70 -6.92
C HIS A 173 -22.71 2.37 -7.61
N GLY A 174 -21.70 1.65 -7.08
CA GLY A 174 -21.31 0.34 -7.61
C GLY A 174 -20.55 0.38 -8.94
N GLN A 175 -20.15 1.57 -9.39
CA GLN A 175 -19.38 1.73 -10.62
C GLN A 175 -17.90 1.48 -10.39
N LYS A 176 -17.48 0.22 -10.36
CA LYS A 176 -16.05 -0.15 -10.33
C LYS A 176 -15.41 -0.12 -11.72
N GLY A 177 -14.15 0.27 -11.78
CA GLY A 177 -13.32 0.23 -12.98
C GLY A 177 -11.83 0.26 -12.67
N THR A 178 -11.00 -0.10 -13.65
CA THR A 178 -9.53 -0.03 -13.54
C THR A 178 -8.98 1.11 -14.38
N ILE A 179 -7.88 1.74 -13.96
CA ILE A 179 -7.16 2.68 -14.83
C ILE A 179 -6.68 1.93 -16.07
N GLY A 180 -7.22 2.29 -17.24
CA GLY A 180 -6.81 1.73 -18.54
C GLY A 180 -5.58 2.42 -19.10
N ILE A 181 -5.56 3.76 -19.02
CA ILE A 181 -4.44 4.60 -19.43
C ILE A 181 -4.44 5.90 -18.62
N THR A 182 -3.30 6.58 -18.58
CA THR A 182 -3.17 7.92 -18.03
C THR A 182 -2.70 8.91 -19.10
N TYR A 183 -3.25 10.12 -19.09
CA TYR A 183 -2.83 11.22 -19.97
C TYR A 183 -2.42 12.43 -19.15
N ARG A 184 -1.41 13.19 -19.62
CA ARG A 184 -1.07 14.47 -18.99
C ARG A 184 -2.10 15.53 -19.35
N GLN A 185 -2.12 16.61 -18.58
CA GLN A 185 -3.11 17.67 -18.68
C GLN A 185 -3.25 18.25 -20.11
N GLU A 186 -2.16 18.34 -20.87
CA GLU A 186 -2.14 18.84 -22.25
C GLU A 186 -2.83 17.91 -23.27
N ASP A 187 -2.91 16.61 -22.97
CA ASP A 187 -3.54 15.60 -23.82
C ASP A 187 -4.99 15.30 -23.39
N MET A 188 -5.48 15.99 -22.35
CA MET A 188 -6.82 15.81 -21.81
C MET A 188 -7.79 16.82 -22.41
N PRO A 189 -9.08 16.46 -22.61
CA PRO A 189 -10.09 17.43 -23.02
C PRO A 189 -10.29 18.49 -21.93
N PHE A 190 -10.59 19.73 -22.35
CA PHE A 190 -10.78 20.86 -21.45
C PHE A 190 -12.03 21.65 -21.81
N THR A 191 -12.64 22.31 -20.82
CA THR A 191 -13.76 23.24 -21.05
C THR A 191 -13.25 24.59 -21.56
N SER A 192 -14.14 25.44 -22.08
CA SER A 192 -13.78 26.83 -22.47
C SER A 192 -13.21 27.67 -21.32
N GLU A 193 -13.49 27.27 -20.08
CA GLU A 193 -12.97 27.90 -18.85
C GLU A 193 -11.63 27.28 -18.40
N GLY A 194 -11.12 26.29 -19.13
CA GLY A 194 -9.85 25.61 -18.82
C GLY A 194 -9.97 24.50 -17.75
N ILE A 195 -11.19 24.05 -17.43
CA ILE A 195 -11.39 22.93 -16.50
C ILE A 195 -11.04 21.62 -17.20
N ILE A 196 -10.21 20.81 -16.55
CA ILE A 196 -9.71 19.53 -17.07
C ILE A 196 -10.14 18.43 -16.11
N PRO A 197 -10.74 17.33 -16.61
CA PRO A 197 -11.20 16.26 -15.75
C PRO A 197 -10.03 15.48 -15.14
N ASP A 198 -10.26 14.94 -13.96
CA ASP A 198 -9.37 13.98 -13.30
C ASP A 198 -9.60 12.57 -13.83
N ILE A 199 -10.86 12.24 -14.17
CA ILE A 199 -11.28 10.92 -14.63
C ILE A 199 -12.21 11.06 -15.82
N ILE A 200 -12.04 10.22 -16.85
CA ILE A 200 -13.00 10.08 -17.94
C ILE A 200 -13.58 8.67 -17.91
N ILE A 201 -14.90 8.58 -17.73
CA ILE A 201 -15.65 7.32 -17.79
C ILE A 201 -16.42 7.23 -19.11
N ASN A 202 -16.67 6.00 -19.55
CA ASN A 202 -17.38 5.76 -20.80
C ASN A 202 -18.90 5.88 -20.62
N PRO A 203 -19.61 6.60 -21.52
CA PRO A 203 -21.06 6.75 -21.48
C PRO A 203 -21.83 5.42 -21.46
N HIS A 204 -21.32 4.37 -22.09
CA HIS A 204 -21.98 3.05 -22.16
C HIS A 204 -22.13 2.36 -20.80
N ALA A 205 -21.37 2.78 -19.79
CA ALA A 205 -21.50 2.27 -18.44
C ALA A 205 -22.81 2.70 -17.75
N ILE A 206 -23.48 3.75 -18.23
CA ILE A 206 -24.64 4.35 -17.55
C ILE A 206 -25.95 3.65 -17.92
N PRO A 207 -26.31 3.47 -19.22
CA PRO A 207 -27.59 2.85 -19.58
C PRO A 207 -27.70 1.40 -19.09
N SER A 208 -26.60 0.65 -19.15
CA SER A 208 -26.56 -0.77 -18.79
C SER A 208 -26.73 -1.01 -17.29
N ARG A 209 -26.21 -0.11 -16.45
CA ARG A 209 -26.22 -0.26 -14.98
C ARG A 209 -27.35 0.51 -14.30
N MET A 210 -28.03 1.39 -15.04
CA MET A 210 -29.17 2.18 -14.57
C MET A 210 -28.85 2.97 -13.28
N THR A 211 -27.60 3.45 -13.14
CA THR A 211 -27.13 4.18 -11.96
C THR A 211 -27.45 5.68 -12.05
N ILE A 212 -28.74 6.03 -12.14
CA ILE A 212 -29.16 7.44 -12.26
C ILE A 212 -28.72 8.30 -11.07
N ALA A 213 -28.67 7.71 -9.87
CA ALA A 213 -28.22 8.39 -8.66
C ALA A 213 -26.77 8.92 -8.78
N HIS A 214 -25.91 8.28 -9.57
CA HIS A 214 -24.57 8.78 -9.87
C HIS A 214 -24.61 10.10 -10.65
N LEU A 215 -25.51 10.21 -11.64
CA LEU A 215 -25.68 11.46 -12.38
C LEU A 215 -26.24 12.58 -11.49
N ILE A 216 -27.19 12.23 -10.62
CA ILE A 216 -27.76 13.17 -9.63
C ILE A 216 -26.67 13.62 -8.65
N GLU A 217 -25.81 12.70 -8.18
CA GLU A 217 -24.65 13.02 -7.34
C GLU A 217 -23.72 14.02 -8.04
N CYS A 218 -23.41 13.82 -9.32
CA CYS A 218 -22.58 14.77 -10.09
C CYS A 218 -23.21 16.16 -10.19
N LEU A 219 -24.51 16.25 -10.46
CA LEU A 219 -25.23 17.53 -10.54
C LEU A 219 -25.26 18.26 -9.19
N LEU A 220 -25.67 17.55 -8.13
CA LEU A 220 -25.71 18.11 -6.78
C LEU A 220 -24.32 18.56 -6.33
N SER A 221 -23.29 17.76 -6.59
CA SER A 221 -21.90 18.08 -6.24
C SER A 221 -21.37 19.29 -7.01
N LYS A 222 -21.79 19.47 -8.28
CA LYS A 222 -21.46 20.66 -9.07
C LYS A 222 -22.09 21.92 -8.48
N VAL A 223 -23.37 21.87 -8.12
CA VAL A 223 -24.06 22.99 -7.44
C VAL A 223 -23.43 23.29 -6.09
N ALA A 224 -23.15 22.27 -5.28
CA ALA A 224 -22.47 22.38 -3.98
C ALA A 224 -21.11 23.07 -4.12
N SER A 225 -20.29 22.65 -5.09
CA SER A 225 -18.97 23.25 -5.32
C SER A 225 -19.04 24.70 -5.79
N MET A 226 -20.03 25.08 -6.61
CA MET A 226 -20.16 26.45 -7.11
C MET A 226 -20.78 27.40 -6.07
N SER A 227 -21.70 26.89 -5.24
CA SER A 227 -22.37 27.68 -4.20
C SER A 227 -21.61 27.73 -2.87
N GLY A 228 -20.61 26.88 -2.68
CA GLY A 228 -19.87 26.75 -1.42
C GLY A 228 -20.69 26.10 -0.29
N MET A 229 -21.75 25.37 -0.65
CA MET A 229 -22.65 24.68 0.30
C MET A 229 -22.43 23.16 0.27
N GLU A 230 -22.87 22.47 1.33
CA GLU A 230 -22.91 21.01 1.34
C GLU A 230 -24.22 20.52 0.70
N GLY A 231 -24.12 19.56 -0.22
CA GLY A 231 -25.29 18.98 -0.88
C GLY A 231 -25.93 17.88 -0.02
N ASP A 232 -27.23 18.02 0.29
CA ASP A 232 -27.97 16.98 1.00
C ASP A 232 -28.39 15.85 0.05
N ALA A 233 -27.74 14.70 0.18
CA ALA A 233 -28.02 13.49 -0.58
C ALA A 233 -28.83 12.45 0.23
N THR A 234 -29.52 12.88 1.29
CA THR A 234 -30.37 11.99 2.11
C THR A 234 -31.54 11.45 1.29
N PRO A 235 -31.84 10.14 1.35
CA PRO A 235 -32.96 9.56 0.62
C PRO A 235 -34.31 10.06 1.16
N PHE A 236 -35.34 10.05 0.30
CA PHE A 236 -36.72 10.43 0.63
C PHE A 236 -36.89 11.88 1.14
N THR A 237 -36.10 12.80 0.60
CA THR A 237 -36.25 14.25 0.79
C THR A 237 -37.04 14.89 -0.34
N GLY A 238 -37.37 16.17 -0.22
CA GLY A 238 -38.02 16.95 -1.27
C GLY A 238 -37.08 17.45 -2.37
N VAL A 239 -35.80 17.05 -2.37
CA VAL A 239 -34.82 17.52 -3.36
C VAL A 239 -35.07 16.84 -4.71
N THR A 240 -35.26 17.66 -5.75
CA THR A 240 -35.52 17.20 -7.13
C THR A 240 -34.41 17.61 -8.09
N VAL A 241 -34.32 16.94 -9.23
CA VAL A 241 -33.38 17.28 -10.32
C VAL A 241 -33.83 18.53 -11.08
N GLU A 242 -35.14 18.74 -11.17
CA GLU A 242 -35.73 19.90 -11.82
C GLU A 242 -35.44 21.17 -11.00
N ILE A 243 -35.12 22.24 -11.74
CA ILE A 243 -34.94 23.62 -11.23
C ILE A 243 -36.31 24.29 -11.11
#